data_AF-A0A524I5B8-F1
#
_entry.id   AF-A0A524I5B8-F1
#
_cell.length_a   1.000
_cell.length_b   1.000
_cell.length_c   1.000
_cell.angle_alpha   90.00
_cell.angle_beta   90.00
_cell.angle_gamma   90.00
#
_symmetry.space_group_name_H-M   'P 1'
#
loop_
_entity.id
_entity.type
_entity.pdbx_description
1 polymer ?
#
loop_
_entity_poly.entity_id
_entity_poly.type
_entity_poly.pdbx_seq_one_letter_code
_entity_poly.pdbx_strand_id
1 'polypeptide(L)' 'MTELRKDPIVGRWVIISTERGRRPQDFPREKVVRQEGFCPLCPGSERMTPPEIMVYPNPHPGGDGGWTLRV' A
#
# COMPACT_ATOMS: atom_id res chain seq x y z
N MET A 1 3.69 3.98 29.18
CA MET A 1 2.65 4.90 29.70
C MET A 1 1.34 4.56 29.00
N THR A 2 0.21 4.55 29.70
CA THR A 2 -1.11 4.30 29.11
C THR A 2 -1.96 5.55 29.25
N GLU A 3 -2.59 6.01 28.16
CA GLU A 3 -3.42 7.22 28.14
C GLU A 3 -4.72 7.01 27.33
N LEU A 4 -5.69 7.89 27.56
CA LEU A 4 -6.92 7.98 26.77
C LEU A 4 -6.90 9.27 25.96
N ARG A 5 -7.17 9.19 24.66
CA ARG A 5 -7.34 10.35 23.77
C ARG A 5 -8.73 10.35 23.14
N LYS A 6 -9.34 11.52 23.01
CA LYS A 6 -10.65 11.67 22.33
C LYS A 6 -10.42 12.12 20.90
N ASP A 7 -11.00 11.38 19.96
CA ASP A 7 -11.04 11.73 18.54
C ASP A 7 -11.99 12.92 18.34
N PRO A 8 -11.53 14.08 17.83
CA PRO A 8 -12.38 15.25 17.65
C PRO A 8 -13.31 15.15 16.44
N ILE A 9 -13.04 14.24 15.51
CA ILE A 9 -13.85 14.06 14.28
C ILE A 9 -15.00 13.11 14.57
N VAL A 10 -14.70 11.96 15.19
CA VAL A 10 -15.68 10.89 15.41
C VAL A 10 -16.24 10.87 16.84
N GLY A 11 -15.63 11.64 17.77
CA GLY A 11 -16.09 11.76 19.16
C GLY A 11 -15.79 10.56 20.06
N ARG A 12 -15.08 9.54 19.55
CA ARG A 12 -14.75 8.30 20.27
C ARG A 12 -13.50 8.44 21.13
N TRP A 13 -13.47 7.72 22.24
CA TRP A 13 -12.25 7.56 23.04
C TRP A 13 -11.37 6.43 22.46
N VAL A 14 -10.06 6.67 22.44
CA VAL A 14 -9.05 5.73 21.98
C VAL A 14 -8.07 5.48 23.12
N ILE A 15 -7.74 4.21 23.35
CA ILE A 15 -6.74 3.78 24.33
C ILE A 15 -5.38 3.74 23.64
N ILE A 16 -4.39 4.44 24.18
CA ILE A 16 -3.00 4.34 23.75
C ILE A 16 -2.22 3.57 24.81
N SER A 17 -1.60 2.47 24.41
CA SER A 17 -0.80 1.60 25.30
C SER A 17 0.46 1.13 24.55
N THR A 18 1.56 1.87 24.73
CA THR A 18 2.82 1.65 23.99
C THR A 18 3.42 0.26 24.22
N GLU A 19 3.26 -0.28 25.44
CA GLU A 19 3.83 -1.58 25.82
C GLU A 19 3.09 -2.78 25.21
N ARG A 20 1.88 -2.59 24.65
CA ARG A 20 1.09 -3.69 24.09
C ARG A 20 1.79 -4.42 22.95
N GLY A 21 2.62 -3.72 22.16
CA GLY A 21 3.36 -4.31 21.04
C GLY A 21 4.43 -5.32 21.46
N ARG A 22 4.86 -5.31 22.74
CA ARG A 22 5.89 -6.22 23.28
C ARG A 22 5.34 -7.55 23.77
N ARG A 23 4.02 -7.73 23.79
CA ARG A 23 3.41 -8.98 24.24
C ARG A 23 3.82 -10.12 23.30
N PRO A 24 4.14 -11.30 23.84
CA PRO A 24 4.30 -12.50 23.01
C PRO A 24 3.06 -12.68 22.14
N GLN A 25 3.27 -13.03 20.88
CA GLN A 25 2.21 -13.36 19.93
C GLN A 25 2.37 -14.82 19.57
N ASP A 26 1.32 -15.62 19.75
CA ASP A 26 1.31 -17.04 19.40
C ASP A 26 1.50 -17.26 17.89
N PHE A 27 1.15 -16.23 17.09
CA PHE A 27 1.25 -16.23 15.64
C PHE A 27 2.18 -15.08 15.19
N PRO A 28 3.47 -15.35 14.93
CA PRO A 28 4.35 -14.34 14.36
C PRO A 28 3.87 -13.97 12.95
N ARG A 29 4.02 -12.69 12.58
CA ARG A 29 3.78 -12.27 11.19
C ARG A 29 4.78 -12.99 10.28
N GLU A 30 4.26 -13.77 9.35
CA GLU A 30 5.07 -14.38 8.31
C GLU A 30 5.70 -13.29 7.45
N LYS A 31 6.99 -13.45 7.11
CA LYS A 31 7.62 -12.53 6.17
C LYS A 31 6.95 -12.74 4.82
N VAL A 32 6.38 -11.68 4.26
CA VAL A 32 5.85 -11.70 2.91
C VAL A 32 7.04 -11.89 1.96
N VAL A 33 7.22 -13.10 1.45
CA VAL A 33 8.10 -13.34 0.31
C VAL A 33 7.41 -12.72 -0.89
N ARG A 34 8.11 -11.81 -1.60
CA ARG A 34 7.62 -11.33 -2.89
C ARG A 34 7.52 -12.54 -3.82
N GLN A 35 6.29 -12.95 -4.11
CA GLN A 35 6.06 -13.95 -5.14
C GLN A 35 6.30 -13.27 -6.48
N GLU A 36 7.22 -13.83 -7.27
CA GLU A 36 7.31 -13.47 -8.68
C GLU A 36 6.05 -13.99 -9.37
N GLY A 37 5.37 -13.10 -10.08
CA GLY A 37 4.07 -13.38 -10.65
C GLY A 37 3.70 -12.38 -11.73
N PHE A 38 2.69 -12.73 -12.52
CA PHE A 38 2.17 -11.87 -13.55
C PHE A 38 1.45 -10.65 -12.95
N CYS A 39 1.77 -9.46 -13.45
CA CYS A 39 1.27 -8.17 -12.94
C CYS A 39 0.55 -7.39 -14.07
N PRO A 40 -0.79 -7.37 -14.12
CA PRO A 40 -1.54 -6.62 -15.14
C PRO A 40 -1.30 -5.11 -15.11
N LEU A 41 -0.91 -4.58 -13.96
CA LEU A 41 -0.65 -3.14 -13.76
C LEU A 41 0.78 -2.73 -14.11
N CYS A 42 1.65 -3.69 -14.39
CA CYS A 42 3.03 -3.41 -14.74
C CYS A 42 3.13 -3.03 -16.22
N PRO A 43 4.10 -2.18 -16.62
CA PRO A 43 4.28 -1.79 -18.01
C PRO A 43 4.39 -3.00 -18.95
N GLY A 44 3.78 -2.91 -20.13
CA GLY A 44 3.75 -3.98 -21.14
C GLY A 44 2.56 -4.95 -20.99
N SER A 45 1.77 -4.83 -19.92
CA SER A 45 0.55 -5.62 -19.68
C SER A 45 -0.76 -4.82 -19.84
N GLU A 46 -0.71 -3.66 -20.50
CA GLU A 46 -1.83 -2.71 -20.71
C GLU A 46 -3.09 -3.39 -21.24
N ARG A 47 -2.93 -4.34 -22.16
CA ARG A 47 -4.04 -5.11 -22.76
C ARG A 47 -4.85 -5.95 -21.76
N MET A 48 -4.32 -6.15 -20.55
CA MET A 48 -4.96 -6.94 -19.50
C MET A 48 -5.72 -6.08 -18.48
N THR A 49 -5.68 -4.76 -18.64
CA THR A 49 -6.54 -3.83 -17.91
C THR A 49 -7.62 -3.27 -18.83
N PRO A 50 -8.75 -2.79 -18.26
CA PRO A 50 -9.71 -1.98 -19.02
C PRO A 50 -9.04 -0.75 -19.68
N PRO A 51 -9.73 -0.08 -20.61
CA PRO A 51 -9.25 1.16 -21.20
C PRO A 51 -8.91 2.19 -20.13
N GLU A 52 -7.79 2.88 -20.33
CA GLU A 52 -7.30 3.93 -19.45
C GLU A 52 -8.22 5.16 -19.44
N ILE A 53 -8.38 5.74 -18.25
CA ILE A 53 -9.09 7.00 -18.01
C ILE A 53 -8.09 8.16 -18.08
N MET A 54 -6.85 7.96 -17.60
CA MET A 54 -5.82 9.01 -17.56
C MET A 54 -4.40 8.42 -17.58
N VAL A 55 -3.50 9.09 -18.31
CA VAL A 55 -2.08 8.71 -18.39
C VAL A 55 -1.17 9.92 -18.24
N TYR A 56 -0.14 9.77 -17.43
CA TYR A 56 1.00 10.69 -17.38
C TYR A 56 2.20 10.01 -18.05
N PRO A 57 2.65 10.49 -19.23
CA PRO A 57 3.74 9.86 -19.96
C PRO A 57 5.06 10.03 -19.22
N ASN A 58 5.98 9.09 -19.45
CA ASN A 58 7.33 9.20 -18.92
C ASN A 58 8.09 10.33 -19.67
N PRO A 59 8.63 11.35 -18.98
CA PRO A 59 9.35 12.45 -19.62
C PRO A 59 10.71 12.02 -20.20
N HIS A 60 11.23 10.84 -19.83
CA HIS A 60 12.49 10.30 -20.33
C HIS A 60 12.24 9.02 -21.14
N PRO A 61 12.13 9.10 -22.48
CA PRO A 61 11.96 7.93 -23.34
C PRO A 61 13.26 7.10 -23.34
N GLY A 62 13.32 6.08 -22.48
CA GLY A 62 14.49 5.21 -22.31
C GLY A 62 14.43 4.27 -21.10
N GLY A 63 13.49 4.48 -20.17
CA GLY A 63 13.22 3.53 -19.08
C GLY A 63 12.17 2.47 -19.44
N ASP A 64 12.12 1.41 -18.63
CA ASP A 64 11.13 0.31 -18.71
C ASP A 64 9.71 0.81 -18.34
N GLY A 65 9.08 1.58 -19.23
CA GLY A 65 7.68 2.00 -19.06
C GLY A 65 7.39 3.37 -19.66
N GLY A 66 6.36 3.42 -20.53
CA GLY A 66 5.95 4.62 -21.26
C GLY A 66 5.22 5.67 -20.42
N TRP A 67 4.97 5.41 -19.14
CA TRP A 67 4.17 6.26 -18.25
C TRP A 67 4.69 6.24 -16.82
N THR A 68 4.46 7.33 -16.07
CA THR A 68 4.72 7.44 -14.63
C THR A 68 3.49 7.13 -13.80
N LEU A 69 2.29 7.36 -14.36
CA LEU A 69 1.00 6.99 -13.78
C LEU A 69 0.03 6.61 -14.90
N ARG A 70 -0.73 5.53 -14.70
CA ARG A 70 -1.87 5.13 -15.53
C ARG A 70 -3.04 4.78 -14.61
N VAL A 71 -4.23 5.27 -14.94
CA VAL A 71 -5.51 4.99 -14.25
C VAL A 71 -6.47 4.37 -15.24
#